data_AF-A0A1W9VSM0-F1
#
_entry.id   AF-A0A1W9VSM0-F1
#
_cell.length_a   1.000
_cell.length_b   1.000
_cell.length_c   1.000
_cell.angle_alpha   90.00
_cell.angle_beta   90.00
_cell.angle_gamma   90.00
#
_symmetry.space_group_name_H-M   'P 1'
#
loop_
_entity.id
_entity.type
_entity.pdbx_description
1 polymer ?
#
loop_
_entity_poly.entity_id
_entity_poly.type
_entity_poly.pdbx_seq_one_letter_code
_entity_poly.pdbx_strand_id
1 'polypeptide(L)' 'MGRYKVSAECINCKACVKVAANNFKMNGKVAQVYKQPENEEEEKQCVDAKGV' A
#
# COMPACT_ATOMS: atom_id res chain seq x y z
N MET A 1 5.62 -9.05 12.40
CA MET A 1 5.29 -7.63 12.10
C MET A 1 5.66 -7.36 10.64
N GLY A 2 4.72 -6.95 9.80
CA GLY A 2 5.00 -6.61 8.38
C GLY A 2 5.67 -5.24 8.25
N ARG A 3 6.46 -5.04 7.18
CA ARG A 3 7.18 -3.76 6.93
C ARG A 3 6.22 -2.63 6.57
N TYR A 4 5.17 -2.94 5.82
CA TYR A 4 4.18 -1.97 5.38
C TYR A 4 2.85 -2.22 6.07
N LYS A 5 2.24 -1.14 6.56
CA LYS A 5 0.87 -1.10 7.08
C LYS A 5 0.20 0.19 6.64
N VAL A 6 -1.11 0.14 6.41
CA VAL A 6 -1.91 1.34 6.19
C VAL A 6 -2.31 1.91 7.56
N SER A 7 -2.22 3.23 7.72
CA SER A 7 -2.68 3.89 8.96
C SER A 7 -4.19 3.80 9.10
N ALA A 8 -4.68 3.78 10.34
CA ALA A 8 -6.11 3.87 10.64
C ALA A 8 -6.73 5.20 10.15
N GLU A 9 -5.89 6.22 9.92
CA GLU A 9 -6.27 7.54 9.39
C GLU A 9 -6.34 7.57 7.85
N CYS A 10 -6.46 6.41 7.20
CA CYS A 10 -6.55 6.34 5.74
C CYS A 10 -7.76 7.12 5.20
N ILE A 11 -7.50 8.14 4.38
CA ILE A 11 -8.53 9.00 3.78
C ILE A 11 -9.13 8.49 2.47
N ASN A 12 -8.81 7.24 2.05
CA ASN A 12 -9.29 6.67 0.79
C ASN A 12 -8.93 7.51 -0.47
N CYS A 13 -7.73 8.09 -0.51
CA CYS A 13 -7.24 8.80 -1.70
C CYS A 13 -6.94 7.87 -2.88
N LYS A 14 -6.82 6.56 -2.64
CA LYS A 14 -6.50 5.49 -3.60
C LYS A 14 -5.13 5.61 -4.27
N ALA A 15 -4.26 6.53 -3.83
CA ALA A 15 -2.92 6.70 -4.39
C ALA A 15 -2.07 5.42 -4.23
N CYS A 16 -2.05 4.85 -3.02
CA CYS A 16 -1.27 3.64 -2.74
C CYS A 16 -1.70 2.42 -3.59
N VAL A 17 -2.99 2.26 -3.85
CA VAL A 17 -3.52 1.15 -4.69
C VAL A 17 -3.27 1.40 -6.17
N LYS A 18 -3.09 2.64 -6.61
CA LYS A 18 -2.68 2.97 -7.98
C LYS A 18 -1.19 2.73 -8.22
N VAL A 19 -0.35 3.12 -7.25
CA VAL A 19 1.11 3.02 -7.36
C VAL A 19 1.61 1.60 -7.06
N ALA A 20 1.00 0.92 -6.08
CA ALA A 20 1.41 -0.39 -5.59
C ALA A 20 0.22 -1.36 -5.49
N ALA A 21 -0.47 -1.58 -6.61
CA ALA A 21 -1.66 -2.44 -6.71
C ALA A 21 -1.39 -3.92 -6.32
N ASN A 22 -0.14 -4.37 -6.44
CA ASN A 22 0.26 -5.74 -6.11
C ASN A 22 0.30 -5.99 -4.59
N ASN A 23 0.48 -4.94 -3.80
CA ASN A 23 0.70 -5.02 -2.34
C ASN A 23 -0.47 -4.40 -1.55
N PHE A 24 -1.07 -3.34 -2.08
CA PHE A 24 -2.18 -2.63 -1.44
C PHE A 24 -3.50 -2.90 -2.16
N LYS A 25 -4.55 -3.16 -1.37
CA LYS A 25 -5.91 -3.36 -1.87
C LYS A 25 -6.90 -2.52 -1.07
N MET A 26 -7.90 -1.96 -1.74
CA MET A 26 -9.01 -1.29 -1.06
C MET A 26 -9.89 -2.32 -0.35
N ASN A 27 -10.15 -2.10 0.95
CA ASN A 27 -11.09 -2.87 1.73
C ASN A 27 -12.17 -1.95 2.31
N GLY A 28 -13.25 -1.81 1.55
CA GLY A 28 -14.34 -0.89 1.89
C GLY A 28 -13.86 0.57 1.88
N LYS A 29 -13.70 1.16 3.07
CA LYS A 29 -13.35 2.58 3.25
C LYS A 29 -11.87 2.86 3.45
N VAL A 30 -11.06 1.84 3.72
CA VAL A 30 -9.62 2.00 3.96
C VAL A 30 -8.82 1.10 3.04
N ALA A 31 -7.63 1.53 2.65
CA ALA A 31 -6.67 0.63 2.01
C ALA A 31 -6.12 -0.34 3.07
N GLN A 32 -5.77 -1.54 2.65
CA GLN A 32 -5.02 -2.49 3.48
C GLN A 32 -3.87 -3.08 2.68
N VAL A 33 -2.79 -3.42 3.38
CA VAL A 33 -1.70 -4.19 2.78
C VAL A 33 -2.16 -5.64 2.72
N TYR A 34 -2.52 -6.11 1.53
CA TYR A 34 -2.94 -7.48 1.30
C TYR A 34 -1.73 -8.42 1.17
N LYS A 35 -0.61 -7.91 0.62
CA LYS A 35 0.62 -8.67 0.40
C LYS A 35 1.83 -7.77 0.68
N GLN A 36 2.79 -8.25 1.47
CA GLN A 36 4.07 -7.55 1.65
C GLN A 36 4.93 -7.70 0.38
N PRO A 37 5.77 -6.71 0.03
CA PRO A 37 6.67 -6.82 -1.11
C PRO A 37 7.64 -8.00 -0.91
N GLU A 38 7.78 -8.84 -1.93
CA GLU A 38 8.68 -10.00 -1.92
C GLU A 38 9.93 -9.76 -2.77
N ASN A 39 9.92 -8.73 -3.63
CA ASN A 39 11.03 -8.33 -4.47
C ASN A 39 11.29 -6.81 -4.41
N GLU A 40 12.42 -6.40 -4.98
CA GLU A 40 12.86 -5.00 -4.98
C GLU A 40 11.92 -4.08 -5.78
N GLU A 41 11.22 -4.60 -6.79
CA GLU A 41 10.28 -3.83 -7.60
C GLU A 41 9.00 -3.50 -6.81
N GLU A 42 8.41 -4.49 -6.14
CA GLU A 42 7.29 -4.32 -5.22
C GLU A 42 7.70 -3.39 -4.06
N GLU A 43 8.94 -3.51 -3.56
CA GLU A 43 9.43 -2.62 -2.50
C GLU A 43 9.50 -1.16 -2.99
N LYS A 44 10.03 -0.91 -4.18
CA LYS A 44 10.04 0.42 -4.81
C LYS A 44 8.62 0.98 -4.95
N GLN A 45 7.69 0.19 -5.48
CA GLN A 45 6.29 0.60 -5.59
C GLN A 45 5.69 0.96 -4.21
N CYS A 46 5.97 0.16 -3.18
CA CYS A 46 5.51 0.44 -1.82
C CYS A 46 6.15 1.70 -1.20
N VAL A 47 7.41 1.99 -1.52
CA VAL A 47 8.11 3.22 -1.11
C VAL A 47 7.52 4.44 -1.83
N ASP A 48 7.36 4.36 -3.15
CA ASP A 48 6.77 5.42 -3.97
C ASP A 48 5.34 5.74 -3.50
N ALA A 49 4.55 4.71 -3.19
CA ALA A 49 3.20 4.86 -2.65
C ALA A 49 3.12 5.60 -1.30
N LYS A 50 4.22 5.65 -0.55
CA LYS A 50 4.30 6.29 0.77
C LYS A 50 4.66 7.79 0.67
N GLY A 51 5.19 8.22 -0.48
CA GLY A 51 5.58 9.60 -0.76
C GLY A 51 4.54 10.43 -1.50
N VAL A 52 3.35 9.86 -1.76
CA VAL A 52 2.24 10.51 -2.49
C VAL A 52 1.15 11.00 -1.52
#